data_AF-A0A954KHM7-F1
#
_entry.id   AF-A0A954KHM7-F1
#
_cell.length_a   1.000
_cell.length_b   1.000
_cell.length_c   1.000
_cell.angle_alpha   90.00
_cell.angle_beta   90.00
_cell.angle_gamma   90.00
#
_symmetry.space_group_name_H-M   'P 1'
#
loop_
_entity.id
_entity.type
_entity.pdbx_description
1 polymer ?
#
loop_
_entity_poly.entity_id
_entity_poly.type
_entity_poly.pdbx_seq_one_letter_code
_entity_poly.pdbx_strand_id
1 'polypeptide(L)' 'GITLAWITSLEVLPGGNIILGNCHAGPDNPQLIEVNRDKKVVWTFKDFDLLGDATAASATVGVDGVLR' A
#
# COMPACT_ATOMS: atom_id res chain seq x y z
N GLY A 1 14.44 7.53 -2.09
CA GLY A 1 13.91 6.15 -2.12
C GLY A 1 12.66 6.09 -1.27
N ILE A 2 11.93 4.97 -1.25
CA ILE A 2 10.77 4.80 -0.36
C ILE A 2 11.25 4.22 0.97
N THR A 3 10.90 4.87 2.07
CA THR A 3 11.09 4.35 3.41
C THR A 3 9.85 3.58 3.84
N LEU A 4 10.03 2.32 4.19
CA LEU A 4 9.02 1.54 4.88
C LEU A 4 9.09 1.92 6.37
N ALA A 5 8.05 2.59 6.87
CA ALA A 5 7.96 3.02 8.26
C ALA A 5 7.10 2.03 9.04
N TRP A 6 5.82 2.36 9.31
CA TRP A 6 4.91 1.44 9.96
C TRP A 6 4.09 0.67 8.93
N ILE A 7 4.54 -0.56 8.62
CA ILE A 7 3.80 -1.46 7.75
C ILE A 7 2.65 -2.11 8.53
N THR A 8 1.41 -1.72 8.21
CA THR A 8 0.22 -2.14 8.96
C THR A 8 -0.60 -3.20 8.25
N SER A 9 -0.50 -3.29 6.92
CA SER A 9 -1.24 -4.26 6.11
C SER A 9 -0.38 -4.80 4.97
N LEU A 10 -0.68 -6.04 4.58
CA LEU A 10 -0.17 -6.68 3.37
C LEU A 10 -1.34 -7.39 2.70
N GLU A 11 -1.52 -7.13 1.41
CA GLU A 11 -2.54 -7.80 0.60
C GLU A 11 -1.87 -8.41 -0.63
N VAL A 12 -2.02 -9.73 -0.82
CA VAL A 12 -1.56 -10.40 -2.03
C VAL A 12 -2.70 -10.40 -3.04
N LEU A 13 -2.50 -9.72 -4.17
CA LEU A 13 -3.45 -9.68 -5.27
C LEU A 13 -3.44 -11.00 -6.07
N PRO A 14 -4.49 -11.32 -6.85
CA PRO A 14 -4.55 -12.56 -7.65
C PRO A 14 -3.38 -12.74 -8.62
N GLY A 15 -2.83 -11.64 -9.15
CA GLY A 15 -1.64 -11.66 -10.01
C GLY A 15 -0.31 -11.89 -9.28
N GLY A 16 -0.35 -12.02 -7.96
CA GLY A 16 0.81 -12.24 -7.11
C GLY A 16 1.53 -10.97 -6.64
N ASN A 17 1.14 -9.78 -7.13
CA ASN A 17 1.61 -8.50 -6.59
C ASN A 17 1.16 -8.34 -5.13
N ILE A 18 1.86 -7.47 -4.41
CA ILE A 18 1.62 -7.24 -2.98
C ILE A 18 1.39 -5.74 -2.77
N ILE A 19 0.26 -5.38 -2.17
CA ILE A 19 0.03 -4.03 -1.65
C ILE A 19 0.48 -3.99 -0.18
N LEU A 20 1.31 -3.01 0.16
CA LEU A 20 1.76 -2.69 1.51
C LEU A 20 1.07 -1.40 1.97
N GLY A 21 0.46 -1.41 3.15
CA GLY A 21 0.06 -0.19 3.86
C GLY A 21 1.23 0.37 4.67
N ASN A 22 1.61 1.63 4.44
CA ASN A 22 2.78 2.29 5.02
C ASN A 22 2.37 3.52 5.83
N CYS A 23 1.73 3.26 6.96
CA CYS A 23 1.22 4.27 7.90
C CYS A 23 2.38 5.06 8.54
N HIS A 24 2.15 6.32 8.91
CA HIS A 24 3.12 7.16 9.62
C HIS A 24 4.51 7.22 8.97
N ALA A 25 4.56 7.20 7.63
CA ALA A 25 5.79 7.32 6.85
C ALA A 25 6.10 8.77 6.46
N GLY A 26 5.22 9.72 6.80
CA GLY A 26 5.37 11.13 6.51
C GLY A 26 5.11 11.48 5.03
N PRO A 27 4.94 12.78 4.72
CA PRO A 27 4.44 13.26 3.45
C PRO A 27 5.41 13.06 2.27
N ASP A 28 6.64 12.62 2.50
CA ASP A 28 7.59 12.30 1.44
C ASP A 28 7.45 10.85 0.93
N ASN A 29 6.75 10.00 1.68
CA ASN A 29 6.56 8.58 1.35
C ASN A 29 5.10 8.29 0.96
N PRO A 30 4.86 7.29 0.11
CA PRO A 30 3.50 6.85 -0.22
C PRO A 30 2.83 6.13 0.96
N GLN A 31 1.52 6.31 1.10
CA GLN A 31 0.69 5.63 2.10
C GLN A 31 0.42 4.17 1.70
N LEU A 32 0.27 3.87 0.41
CA LEU A 32 0.20 2.50 -0.12
C LEU A 32 1.24 2.28 -1.21
N ILE A 33 1.82 1.09 -1.25
CA ILE A 33 2.84 0.70 -2.22
C ILE A 33 2.45 -0.66 -2.80
N GLU A 34 2.40 -0.78 -4.13
CA GLU A 34 2.31 -2.09 -4.78
C GLU A 34 3.67 -2.51 -5.31
N VAL A 35 4.07 -3.74 -4.98
CA VAL A 35 5.30 -4.36 -5.51
C VAL A 35 5.00 -5.65 -6.23
N ASN A 36 5.76 -5.91 -7.30
CA ASN A 36 5.79 -7.22 -7.93
C ASN A 36 6.73 -8.19 -7.17
N ARG A 37 6.76 -9.47 -7.59
CA ARG A 37 7.59 -10.51 -6.95
C ARG A 37 9.11 -10.30 -7.12
N ASP A 38 9.51 -9.51 -8.11
CA ASP A 38 10.89 -9.04 -8.29
C ASP A 38 11.24 -7.84 -7.40
N LYS A 39 10.35 -7.48 -6.47
CA LYS A 39 10.49 -6.36 -5.53
C LYS A 39 10.62 -5.00 -6.22
N LYS A 40 9.99 -4.85 -7.39
CA LYS A 40 9.87 -3.57 -8.09
C LYS A 40 8.55 -2.92 -7.73
N VAL A 41 8.60 -1.63 -7.43
CA VAL A 41 7.40 -0.81 -7.22
C VAL A 41 6.72 -0.64 -8.58
N VAL A 42 5.44 -1.02 -8.65
CA VAL A 42 4.63 -0.93 -9.86
C VAL A 42 3.50 0.09 -9.72
N TRP A 43 3.12 0.44 -8.49
CA TRP A 43 2.14 1.47 -8.20
C TRP A 43 2.33 2.06 -6.79
N THR A 44 1.86 3.29 -6.60
CA THR A 44 1.85 3.97 -5.29
C THR A 44 0.61 4.84 -5.15
N PHE A 45 0.12 4.97 -3.91
CA PHE A 45 -0.91 5.93 -3.54
C PHE A 45 -0.37 6.97 -2.57
N LYS A 46 -0.70 8.24 -2.83
CA LYS A 46 -0.30 9.38 -2.02
C LYS A 46 -1.35 10.48 -2.09
N ASP A 47 -2.09 10.64 -1.01
CA ASP A 47 -3.08 11.70 -0.79
C ASP A 47 -3.05 12.10 0.69
N PHE A 48 -2.12 12.98 1.03
CA PHE A 48 -1.98 13.50 2.39
C PHE A 48 -2.96 14.64 2.67
N ASP A 49 -3.47 15.31 1.64
CA ASP A 49 -4.42 16.40 1.78
C ASP A 49 -5.78 15.86 2.27
N LEU A 50 -6.22 14.71 1.75
CA LEU A 50 -7.47 14.09 2.15
C LEU A 50 -7.32 13.18 3.38
N LEU A 51 -6.29 12.33 3.42
CA LEU A 51 -6.21 11.21 4.37
C LEU A 51 -5.14 11.38 5.45
N GLY A 52 -4.24 12.38 5.30
CA GLY A 52 -3.13 12.57 6.21
C GLY A 52 -2.22 11.35 6.34
N ASP A 53 -1.59 11.20 7.51
CA ASP A 53 -0.56 10.18 7.74
C ASP A 53 -1.06 8.94 8.51
N ALA A 54 -2.36 8.90 8.84
CA ALA A 54 -2.96 7.87 9.69
C ALA A 54 -3.76 6.82 8.88
N THR A 55 -3.10 6.19 7.91
CA THR A 55 -3.69 5.18 7.01
C THR A 55 -3.44 3.75 7.49
N ALA A 56 -3.87 3.45 8.72
CA ALA A 56 -3.56 2.19 9.39
C ALA A 56 -4.19 0.95 8.72
N ALA A 57 -5.29 1.11 7.98
CA ALA A 57 -5.97 0.03 7.29
C ALA A 57 -6.33 0.43 5.85
N SER A 58 -6.25 -0.54 4.95
CA SER A 58 -6.64 -0.43 3.55
C SER A 58 -7.22 -1.76 3.11
N ALA A 59 -8.19 -1.74 2.19
CA ALA A 59 -8.73 -2.94 1.57
C ALA A 59 -8.97 -2.67 0.10
N THR A 60 -8.58 -3.61 -0.75
CA THR A 60 -8.94 -3.57 -2.16
C THR A 60 -10.38 -4.08 -2.33
N VAL A 61 -11.19 -3.38 -3.12
CA VAL A 61 -12.61 -3.73 -3.34
C VAL A 61 -12.80 -4.05 -4.82
N GLY A 62 -13.65 -5.04 -5.12
CA GLY A 62 -14.03 -5.38 -6.49
C GLY A 62 -12.99 -6.19 -7.26
N VAL A 63 -12.03 -6.81 -6.57
CA VAL A 63 -11.08 -7.75 -7.17
C VAL A 63 -11.59 -9.18 -6.95
N ASP A 64 -11.84 -9.88 -8.05
CA ASP A 64 -12.23 -11.29 -8.00
C ASP A 64 -11.12 -12.14 -7.36
N GLY A 65 -11.46 -12.89 -6.32
CA GLY A 65 -10.52 -13.77 -5.62
C GLY A 65 -9.81 -13.15 -4.40
N VAL A 66 -10.11 -11.89 -4.04
CA VAL A 66 -9.71 -11.32 -2.75
C VAL A 66 -10.84 -11.52 -1.75
N LEU A 67 -10.51 -12.00 -0.53
CA LEU A 67 -11.48 -12.27 0.54
C LEU A 67 -12.28 -10.99 0.88
N ARG A 68 -13.62 -11.11 0.89
CA ARG A 68 -14.57 -10.07 1.29
C ARG A 68 -14.68 -9.95 2.80
#